data_AF-A0A564TRE9-F1
#
_entry.id   AF-A0A564TRE9-F1
#
_cell.length_a   1.000
_cell.length_b   1.000
_cell.length_c   1.000
_cell.angle_alpha   90.00
_cell.angle_beta   90.00
_cell.angle_gamma   90.00
#
_symmetry.space_group_name_H-M   'P 1'
#
loop_
_entity.id
_entity.type
_entity.pdbx_description
1 polymer ?
#
loop_
_entity_poly.entity_id
_entity_poly.type
_entity_poly.pdbx_seq_one_letter_code
_entity_poly.pdbx_strand_id
1 'polypeptide(L)' 'MCKAIQEMYDDGVKDGIQQGVERGIAAVIRTCRNLNVSEEDTLNNVQREYELSMEEAKKYLETYWR' A
#
# COMPACT_ATOMS: atom_id res chain seq x y z
N MET A 1 -0.50 -30.11 -12.76
CA MET A 1 -0.39 -29.59 -11.38
C MET A 1 -1.61 -30.09 -10.60
N CYS A 2 -1.47 -30.58 -9.37
CA CYS A 2 -2.66 -30.96 -8.59
C CYS A 2 -3.34 -29.70 -8.03
N LYS A 3 -4.64 -29.78 -7.74
CA LYS A 3 -5.45 -28.64 -7.28
C LYS A 3 -4.84 -27.94 -6.05
N ALA A 4 -4.35 -28.73 -5.09
CA ALA A 4 -3.71 -28.19 -3.88
C ALA A 4 -2.45 -27.36 -4.18
N ILE A 5 -1.62 -27.77 -5.14
CA ILE A 5 -0.42 -27.00 -5.52
C ILE A 5 -0.82 -25.71 -6.26
N GLN A 6 -1.87 -25.74 -7.07
CA GLN A 6 -2.38 -24.54 -7.74
C GLN A 6 -2.91 -23.52 -6.73
N GLU A 7 -3.70 -23.96 -5.74
CA GLU A 7 -4.22 -23.10 -4.67
C GLU A 7 -3.08 -22.46 -3.86
N MET A 8 -2.08 -23.25 -3.46
CA MET A 8 -0.90 -22.72 -2.75
C MET A 8 -0.12 -21.69 -3.58
N TYR A 9 -0.02 -21.91 -4.90
CA TYR A 9 0.64 -20.96 -5.79
C TYR A 9 -0.16 -19.66 -5.90
N ASP A 10 -1.47 -19.75 -6.11
CA ASP A 10 -2.35 -18.59 -6.26
C ASP A 10 -2.38 -17.75 -4.97
N ASP A 11 -2.41 -18.40 -3.80
CA ASP A 11 -2.29 -17.73 -2.49
C ASP A 11 -0.95 -17.00 -2.36
N GLY A 12 0.16 -17.66 -2.72
CA GLY A 12 1.49 -17.04 -2.68
C GLY A 12 1.62 -15.83 -3.62
N VAL A 13 1.00 -15.90 -4.80
CA VAL A 13 0.93 -14.76 -5.74
C VAL A 13 0.13 -13.62 -5.13
N LYS A 14 -1.04 -13.90 -4.55
CA LYS A 14 -1.88 -12.90 -3.90
C LYS A 14 -1.17 -12.22 -2.73
N ASP A 15 -0.50 -12.99 -1.88
CA ASP A 15 0.29 -12.47 -0.76
C ASP A 15 1.45 -11.59 -1.24
N GLY A 16 2.14 -12.01 -2.31
CA GLY A 16 3.22 -11.24 -2.91
C GLY A 16 2.74 -9.89 -3.45
N ILE A 17 1.59 -9.87 -4.13
CA ILE A 17 0.97 -8.63 -4.64
C ILE A 17 0.60 -7.72 -3.47
N GLN A 18 -0.07 -8.24 -2.45
CA GLN A 18 -0.48 -7.46 -1.28
C GLN A 18 0.73 -6.83 -0.57
N GLN A 19 1.79 -7.59 -0.33
CA GLN A 19 3.03 -7.08 0.27
C GLN A 19 3.71 -6.03 -0.63
N GLY A 20 3.65 -6.20 -1.95
CA GLY A 20 4.18 -5.23 -2.91
C GLY A 20 3.45 -3.90 -2.84
N VAL A 21 2.11 -3.93 -2.82
CA VAL A 21 1.25 -2.74 -2.68
C VAL A 21 1.54 -2.02 -1.37
N GLU A 22 1.58 -2.73 -0.24
CA GLU A 22 1.87 -2.13 1.08
C GLU A 22 3.25 -1.45 1.12
N ARG A 23 4.29 -2.10 0.57
CA ARG A 23 5.63 -1.51 0.47
C ARG A 23 5.64 -0.28 -0.45
N GLY A 24 4.87 -0.30 -1.52
CA GLY A 24 4.70 0.83 -2.44
C GLY A 24 4.08 2.04 -1.76
N ILE A 25 2.97 1.85 -1.04
CA ILE A 25 2.31 2.91 -0.27
C ILE A 25 3.26 3.52 0.76
N ALA A 26 3.97 2.67 1.54
CA ALA A 26 4.95 3.13 2.51
C ALA A 26 6.10 3.93 1.87
N ALA A 27 6.55 3.54 0.67
CA ALA A 27 7.58 4.26 -0.06
C ALA A 27 7.09 5.63 -0.55
N VAL A 28 5.86 5.71 -1.09
CA VAL A 28 5.23 6.97 -1.49
C VAL A 28 5.14 7.93 -0.30
N ILE A 29 4.59 7.46 0.82
CA ILE A 29 4.44 8.25 2.05
C ILE A 29 5.78 8.83 2.53
N ARG A 30 6.81 7.99 2.65
CA ARG A 30 8.15 8.45 3.08
C ARG A 30 8.76 9.43 2.08
N THR A 31 8.56 9.21 0.78
CA THR A 31 9.09 10.09 -0.26
C THR A 31 8.42 11.45 -0.23
N CYS A 32 7.09 11.50 -0.11
CA CYS A 32 6.34 12.74 0.07
C CYS A 32 6.85 13.55 1.26
N ARG A 33 7.00 12.90 2.42
CA ARG A 33 7.59 13.53 3.61
C ARG A 33 9.00 14.08 3.34
N ASN A 34 9.88 13.28 2.74
CA ASN A 34 11.25 13.70 2.43
C ASN A 34 11.32 14.89 1.45
N LEU A 35 10.30 15.04 0.60
CA LEU A 35 10.15 16.14 -0.34
C LEU A 35 9.35 17.32 0.23
N ASN A 36 9.00 17.30 1.52
CA ASN A 36 8.19 18.32 2.21
C ASN A 36 6.78 18.51 1.60
N VAL A 37 6.21 17.46 1.02
CA VAL A 37 4.78 17.44 0.67
C VAL A 37 3.97 17.42 1.97
N SER A 38 2.83 18.11 2.00
CA SER A 38 1.99 18.13 3.20
C SER A 38 1.39 16.74 3.49
N GLU A 39 1.03 16.51 4.76
CA GLU A 39 0.36 15.27 5.16
C GLU A 39 -1.01 15.13 4.45
N GLU A 40 -1.75 16.24 4.30
CA GLU A 40 -3.03 16.29 3.61
C GLU A 40 -2.90 15.96 2.12
N ASP A 41 -1.93 16.56 1.42
CA ASP A 41 -1.68 16.26 0.01
C ASP A 41 -1.21 14.81 -0.18
N THR A 42 -0.42 14.29 0.77
CA THR A 42 0.00 12.89 0.76
C THR A 42 -1.20 11.95 0.94
N LEU A 43 -2.11 12.27 1.87
CA LEU A 43 -3.33 11.49 2.10
C LEU A 43 -4.19 11.43 0.84
N ASN A 44 -4.45 12.59 0.22
CA ASN A 44 -5.21 12.69 -1.03
C ASN A 44 -4.53 11.92 -2.17
N ASN A 45 -3.20 11.99 -2.27
CA ASN A 45 -2.45 11.24 -3.28
C ASN A 45 -2.54 9.73 -3.05
N VAL A 46 -2.31 9.24 -1.84
CA VAL A 46 -2.41 7.81 -1.51
C VAL A 46 -3.83 7.29 -1.75
N GLN A 47 -4.85 8.07 -1.39
CA GLN A 47 -6.24 7.71 -1.64
C GLN A 47 -6.51 7.52 -3.14
N ARG A 48 -6.09 8.48 -3.98
CA ARG A 48 -6.33 8.47 -5.41
C ARG A 48 -5.55 7.38 -6.13
N GLU A 49 -4.24 7.28 -5.88
CA GLU A 49 -3.35 6.39 -6.64
C GLU A 49 -3.57 4.90 -6.31
N TYR A 50 -4.05 4.58 -5.11
CA TYR A 50 -4.30 3.20 -4.68
C TYR A 50 -5.80 2.89 -4.52
N GLU A 51 -6.67 3.78 -4.99
CA GLU A 51 -8.14 3.63 -4.94
C GLU A 51 -8.67 3.25 -3.54
N LEU A 52 -8.06 3.82 -2.50
CA LEU A 52 -8.40 3.52 -1.11
C LEU A 52 -9.55 4.38 -0.60
N SER A 53 -10.28 3.89 0.39
CA SER A 53 -11.13 4.77 1.20
C SER A 53 -10.28 5.74 2.02
N MET A 54 -10.89 6.84 2.47
CA MET A 54 -10.24 7.80 3.36
C MET A 54 -9.76 7.14 4.66
N GLU A 55 -10.52 6.16 5.18
CA GLU A 55 -10.16 5.44 6.41
C GLU A 55 -8.92 4.55 6.20
N GLU A 56 -8.85 3.82 5.08
CA GLU A 56 -7.71 2.97 4.76
C GLU A 56 -6.44 3.80 4.52
N ALA A 57 -6.55 4.87 3.74
CA ALA A 57 -5.43 5.76 3.47
C ALA A 57 -4.88 6.39 4.76
N LYS A 58 -5.75 6.78 5.70
CA LYS A 58 -5.35 7.28 7.03
C LYS A 58 -4.55 6.24 7.82
N LYS A 59 -4.96 4.97 7.85
CA LYS A 59 -4.22 3.90 8.55
C LYS A 59 -2.79 3.76 8.03
N TYR A 60 -2.60 3.89 6.71
CA TYR A 60 -1.27 3.88 6.11
C TYR A 60 -0.45 5.12 6.52
N LEU A 61 -1.05 6.31 6.50
CA LEU A 61 -0.39 7.53 6.97
C LEU A 61 0.01 7.44 8.44
N GLU A 62 -0.89 7.05 9.34
CA GLU A 62 -0.59 6.86 10.77
C GLU A 62 0.57 5.89 11.01
N THR A 63 0.68 4.86 10.16
CA THR A 63 1.74 3.85 10.28
C THR A 63 3.09 4.36 9.79
N TYR A 64 3.10 5.06 8.65
CA TYR A 64 4.31 5.33 7.87
C TYR A 64 4.75 6.80 7.82
N TRP A 65 3.93 7.75 8.30
CA TRP A 65 4.26 9.17 8.46
C TRP A 65 5.15 9.38 9.71
N ARG A 66 6.34 8.78 9.60
CA ARG A 66 7.58 8.95 10.40
C ARG A 66 7.88 10.36 10.83
#